data_AF-A0A397NMD6-F1
#
_entry.id   AF-A0A397NMD6-F1
#
_cell.length_a   1.000
_cell.length_b   1.000
_cell.length_c   1.000
_cell.angle_alpha   90.00
_cell.angle_beta   90.00
_cell.angle_gamma   90.00
#
_symmetry.space_group_name_H-M   'P 1'
#
loop_
_entity.id
_entity.type
_entity.pdbx_description
1 polymer ?
#
loop_
_entity_poly.entity_id
_entity_poly.type
_entity_poly.pdbx_seq_one_letter_code
_entity_poly.pdbx_strand_id
1 'polypeptide(L)'
;MKKLALVCLTVAALAGCAVAPPVPAPSPEVGAYFIDPLRCDTRAECTTKVSRTLLFVFDYAAAGAPLVQRDGRLLFTPEDAPASDWPALRIKLAEPVNGRFSLSSECRQEACRTYPAALEEAYRHYLMGNSCTWQGGLCLPAQR
;
A
#
# COMPACT_ATOMS: atom_id res chain seq x y z
N MET A 1 30.02 -6.00 -52.03
CA MET A 1 30.49 -6.16 -50.64
C MET A 1 30.14 -4.93 -49.79
N LYS A 2 28.86 -4.62 -49.61
CA LYS A 2 28.41 -3.41 -48.86
C LYS A 2 27.19 -3.64 -47.98
N LYS A 3 26.62 -4.87 -48.00
CA LYS A 3 25.43 -5.25 -47.21
C LYS A 3 25.76 -6.07 -45.96
N LEU A 4 27.00 -6.55 -45.80
CA LEU A 4 27.41 -7.30 -44.60
C LEU A 4 27.86 -6.41 -43.43
N ALA A 5 28.27 -5.17 -43.68
CA ALA A 5 28.75 -4.28 -42.62
C ALA A 5 27.63 -3.72 -41.73
N LEU A 6 26.38 -3.68 -42.23
CA LEU A 6 25.25 -3.10 -41.49
C LEU A 6 24.63 -4.08 -40.48
N VAL A 7 24.80 -5.40 -40.70
CA VAL A 7 24.23 -6.44 -39.82
C VAL A 7 25.10 -6.69 -38.59
N CYS A 8 26.42 -6.51 -38.69
CA CYS A 8 27.32 -6.67 -37.54
C CYS A 8 27.24 -5.52 -36.53
N LEU A 9 26.80 -4.33 -36.95
CA LEU A 9 26.71 -3.16 -36.06
C LEU A 9 25.47 -3.20 -35.14
N THR A 10 24.40 -3.88 -35.55
CA THR A 10 23.15 -3.95 -34.77
C THR A 10 23.21 -4.96 -33.62
N VAL A 11 24.10 -5.96 -33.69
CA VAL A 11 24.21 -7.00 -32.63
C VAL A 11 25.08 -6.51 -31.45
N ALA A 12 25.98 -5.55 -31.67
CA ALA A 12 26.83 -5.00 -30.61
C ALA A 12 26.08 -4.05 -29.65
N ALA A 13 24.94 -3.50 -30.05
CA ALA A 13 24.17 -2.55 -29.24
C ALA A 13 23.27 -3.21 -28.17
N LEU A 14 23.12 -4.55 -28.18
CA LEU A 14 22.26 -5.29 -27.25
C LEU A 14 23.02 -5.92 -26.06
N ALA A 15 24.35 -5.76 -25.98
CA ALA A 15 25.17 -6.31 -24.90
C ALA A 15 25.38 -5.35 -23.72
N GLY A 16 24.47 -4.38 -23.52
CA GLY A 16 24.66 -3.25 -22.60
C GLY A 16 23.90 -3.29 -21.26
N CYS A 17 23.13 -4.33 -20.95
CA CYS A 17 22.29 -4.36 -19.74
C CYS A 17 22.50 -5.63 -18.90
N ALA A 18 23.74 -5.91 -18.49
CA ALA A 18 24.01 -6.98 -17.52
C ALA A 18 24.93 -6.55 -16.37
N VAL A 19 25.16 -5.24 -16.20
CA VAL A 19 25.82 -4.74 -14.99
C VAL A 19 24.74 -4.55 -13.93
N ALA A 20 24.44 -5.63 -13.22
CA ALA A 20 23.69 -5.52 -11.97
C ALA A 20 24.49 -4.61 -11.03
N PRO A 21 23.93 -3.49 -10.53
CA PRO A 21 24.59 -2.75 -9.47
C PRO A 21 24.77 -3.70 -8.28
N PRO A 22 25.88 -3.59 -7.52
CA PRO A 22 26.08 -4.43 -6.34
C PRO A 22 24.85 -4.30 -5.45
N VAL A 23 24.23 -5.45 -5.14
CA VAL A 23 23.11 -5.51 -4.19
C VAL A 23 23.64 -4.92 -2.88
N PRO A 24 23.08 -3.79 -2.39
CA PRO A 24 23.47 -3.27 -1.10
C PRO A 24 23.28 -4.38 -0.07
N ALA A 25 24.32 -4.65 0.71
CA ALA A 25 24.21 -5.58 1.83
C ALA A 25 22.97 -5.22 2.66
N PRO A 26 22.19 -6.20 3.14
CA PRO A 26 21.09 -5.92 4.05
C PRO A 26 21.66 -5.10 5.20
N SER A 27 21.18 -3.87 5.35
CA SER A 27 21.53 -3.05 6.50
C SER A 27 21.16 -3.84 7.76
N PRO A 28 22.00 -3.81 8.81
CA PRO A 28 21.70 -4.50 10.04
C PRO A 28 20.30 -4.09 10.48
N GLU A 29 19.48 -5.09 10.84
CA GLU A 29 18.17 -4.87 11.43
C GLU A 29 18.36 -3.89 12.59
N VAL A 30 17.98 -2.64 12.35
CA VAL A 30 17.95 -1.61 13.37
C VAL A 30 17.09 -2.21 14.47
N GLY A 31 17.73 -2.46 15.63
CA GLY A 31 17.15 -3.22 16.73
C GLY A 31 15.74 -2.75 17.06
N ALA A 32 14.94 -3.61 17.67
CA ALA A 32 13.53 -3.45 17.98
C ALA A 32 13.19 -2.14 18.73
N TYR A 33 13.30 -1.00 18.06
CA TYR A 33 12.52 0.19 18.34
C TYR A 33 11.08 -0.21 18.05
N PHE A 34 10.18 0.23 18.90
CA PHE A 34 8.75 0.15 18.63
C PHE A 34 8.50 0.95 17.35
N ILE A 35 8.56 0.28 16.19
CA ILE A 35 8.27 0.91 14.90
C ILE A 35 6.78 1.20 14.91
N ASP A 36 6.44 2.47 15.15
CA ASP A 36 5.07 2.93 15.00
C ASP A 36 4.68 2.82 13.52
N PRO A 37 3.81 1.88 13.13
CA PRO A 37 3.49 1.65 11.72
C PRO A 37 2.90 2.89 11.06
N LEU A 38 2.26 3.76 11.85
CA LEU A 38 1.59 4.96 11.39
C LEU A 38 2.54 6.13 11.14
N ARG A 39 3.82 6.06 11.54
CA ARG A 39 4.80 7.13 11.28
C ARG A 39 5.69 6.81 10.09
N CYS A 40 6.19 7.83 9.44
CA CYS A 40 7.27 7.70 8.47
C CYS A 40 8.22 8.88 8.60
N ASP A 41 9.51 8.63 8.48
CA ASP A 41 10.52 9.66 8.70
C ASP A 41 11.02 10.23 7.37
N THR A 42 11.27 9.36 6.39
CA THR A 42 11.85 9.76 5.10
C THR A 42 10.81 9.84 3.98
N ARG A 43 11.12 10.60 2.92
CA ARG A 43 10.29 10.65 1.72
C ARG A 43 10.07 9.30 1.06
N ALA A 44 11.12 8.48 1.01
CA ALA A 44 11.01 7.14 0.45
C ALA A 44 10.02 6.30 1.27
N GLU A 45 10.18 6.26 2.60
CA GLU A 45 9.30 5.52 3.49
C GLU A 45 7.84 6.01 3.41
N CYS A 46 7.62 7.32 3.48
CA CYS A 46 6.28 7.90 3.38
C CYS A 46 5.62 7.55 2.04
N THR A 47 6.37 7.60 0.94
CA THR A 47 5.86 7.22 -0.39
C THR A 47 5.52 5.73 -0.44
N THR A 48 6.37 4.86 0.09
CA THR A 48 6.09 3.42 0.19
C THR A 48 4.84 3.14 1.01
N LYS A 49 4.64 3.82 2.14
CA LYS A 49 3.45 3.68 2.99
C LYS A 49 2.18 4.27 2.34
N VAL A 50 2.30 5.28 1.49
CA VAL A 50 1.18 5.72 0.63
C VAL A 50 0.79 4.61 -0.34
N SER A 51 1.75 3.99 -1.06
CA SER A 51 1.44 2.87 -1.97
C SER A 51 0.78 1.70 -1.24
N ARG A 52 1.25 1.37 -0.02
CA ARG A 52 0.65 0.34 0.84
C ARG A 52 -0.77 0.72 1.32
N THR A 53 -1.02 2.01 1.58
CA THR A 53 -2.36 2.51 1.90
C THR A 53 -3.31 2.33 0.71
N LEU A 54 -2.84 2.57 -0.51
CA LEU A 54 -3.65 2.36 -1.71
C LEU A 54 -3.97 0.87 -1.91
N LEU A 55 -3.00 -0.02 -1.68
CA LEU A 55 -3.24 -1.46 -1.72
C LEU A 55 -4.31 -1.90 -0.71
N PHE A 56 -4.21 -1.43 0.54
CA PHE A 56 -5.24 -1.66 1.57
C PHE A 56 -6.63 -1.24 1.09
N VAL A 57 -6.76 -0.05 0.50
CA VAL A 57 -8.03 0.46 -0.03
C VAL A 57 -8.55 -0.42 -1.18
N PHE A 58 -7.68 -0.88 -2.08
CA PHE A 58 -8.08 -1.75 -3.17
C PHE A 58 -8.55 -3.12 -2.67
N ASP A 59 -7.82 -3.74 -1.75
CA ASP A 59 -8.19 -5.04 -1.19
C ASP A 59 -9.48 -4.94 -0.36
N TYR A 60 -9.66 -3.83 0.36
CA TYR A 60 -10.89 -3.50 1.06
C TYR A 60 -12.10 -3.39 0.12
N ALA A 61 -11.96 -2.66 -0.98
CA ALA A 61 -13.01 -2.55 -1.99
C ALA A 61 -13.28 -3.89 -2.71
N ALA A 62 -12.24 -4.67 -2.99
CA ALA A 62 -12.37 -6.00 -3.60
C ALA A 62 -13.14 -6.98 -2.70
N ALA A 63 -13.14 -6.76 -1.39
CA ALA A 63 -13.93 -7.52 -0.42
C ALA A 63 -15.43 -7.13 -0.39
N GLY A 64 -15.84 -6.15 -1.20
CA GLY A 64 -17.21 -5.66 -1.29
C GLY A 64 -17.48 -4.38 -0.48
N ALA A 65 -16.43 -3.77 0.09
CA ALA A 65 -16.59 -2.51 0.80
C ALA A 65 -16.74 -1.31 -0.16
N PRO A 66 -17.30 -0.16 0.30
CA PRO A 66 -17.46 1.02 -0.53
C PRO A 66 -16.14 1.55 -1.11
N LEU A 67 -16.19 2.02 -2.35
CA LEU A 67 -15.09 2.77 -2.95
C LEU A 67 -14.85 4.08 -2.18
N VAL A 68 -13.58 4.46 -2.07
CA VAL A 68 -13.19 5.75 -1.48
C VAL A 68 -12.93 6.79 -2.57
N GLN A 69 -13.24 8.04 -2.26
CA GLN A 69 -12.80 9.20 -3.03
C GLN A 69 -11.51 9.76 -2.44
N ARG A 70 -10.83 10.61 -3.23
CA ARG A 70 -9.63 11.31 -2.83
C ARG A 70 -9.84 12.82 -2.90
N ASP A 71 -9.49 13.50 -1.82
CA ASP A 71 -9.32 14.96 -1.77
C ASP A 71 -7.96 15.28 -1.14
N GLY A 72 -7.02 15.73 -1.97
CA GLY A 72 -5.64 16.00 -1.53
C GLY A 72 -4.98 14.80 -0.86
N ARG A 73 -4.74 14.88 0.45
CA ARG A 73 -4.15 13.81 1.28
C ARG A 73 -5.20 12.98 2.02
N LEU A 74 -6.47 13.17 1.74
CA LEU A 74 -7.57 12.45 2.36
C LEU A 74 -8.14 11.42 1.40
N LEU A 75 -8.32 10.19 1.89
CA LEU A 75 -9.13 9.16 1.26
C LEU A 75 -10.36 8.92 2.12
N PHE A 76 -11.56 8.93 1.55
CA PHE A 76 -12.78 8.81 2.35
C PHE A 76 -13.92 8.12 1.59
N THR A 77 -14.75 7.37 2.30
CA THR A 77 -16.03 6.87 1.78
C THR A 77 -17.02 8.04 1.68
N PRO A 78 -17.57 8.34 0.49
CA PRO A 78 -18.56 9.41 0.33
C PRO A 78 -19.78 9.22 1.23
N GLU A 79 -20.42 10.33 1.63
CA GLU A 79 -21.64 10.28 2.45
C GLU A 79 -22.83 9.70 1.69
N ASP A 80 -22.86 9.90 0.36
CA ASP A 80 -23.86 9.36 -0.55
C ASP A 80 -23.52 7.95 -1.07
N ALA A 81 -22.45 7.32 -0.56
CA ALA A 81 -22.13 5.95 -0.91
C ALA A 81 -23.29 5.01 -0.50
N PRO A 82 -23.64 4.01 -1.34
CA PRO A 82 -24.67 3.05 -1.00
C PRO A 82 -24.42 2.39 0.36
N ALA A 83 -25.49 2.12 1.09
CA ALA A 83 -25.42 1.43 2.37
C ALA A 83 -24.72 0.07 2.18
N SER A 84 -23.71 -0.18 3.00
CA SER A 84 -22.91 -1.41 3.01
C SER A 84 -22.82 -1.94 4.43
N ASP A 85 -22.67 -3.25 4.59
CA ASP A 85 -22.33 -3.85 5.87
C ASP A 85 -20.84 -3.64 6.23
N TRP A 86 -20.05 -3.04 5.35
CA TRP A 86 -18.69 -2.61 5.65
C TRP A 86 -18.64 -1.19 6.26
N PRO A 87 -17.69 -0.90 7.17
CA PRO A 87 -17.46 0.45 7.67
C PRO A 87 -17.16 1.49 6.57
N ALA A 88 -17.65 2.71 6.75
CA ALA A 88 -17.12 3.85 6.01
C ALA A 88 -15.69 4.15 6.47
N LEU A 89 -14.81 4.50 5.54
CA LEU A 89 -13.41 4.82 5.82
C LEU A 89 -13.13 6.32 5.73
N ARG A 90 -12.20 6.77 6.56
CA ARG A 90 -11.53 8.06 6.41
C ARG A 90 -10.06 7.90 6.77
N ILE A 91 -9.17 8.06 5.79
CA ILE A 91 -7.73 7.88 5.91
C ILE A 91 -7.02 9.19 5.57
N LYS A 92 -6.18 9.68 6.47
CA LYS A 92 -5.28 10.82 6.20
C LYS A 92 -3.89 10.28 5.86
N LEU A 93 -3.41 10.57 4.66
CA LEU A 93 -2.06 10.24 4.22
C LEU A 93 -1.04 11.15 4.93
N ALA A 94 0.01 10.56 5.50
CA ALA A 94 1.09 11.26 6.19
C ALA A 94 1.77 12.29 5.31
N GLU A 95 2.28 13.40 5.85
CA GLU A 95 3.14 14.32 5.08
C GLU A 95 4.34 13.60 4.41
N PRO A 96 4.91 14.16 3.33
CA PRO A 96 6.00 13.50 2.60
C PRO A 96 7.28 13.24 3.40
N VAL A 97 7.46 13.83 4.59
CA VAL A 97 8.62 13.65 5.47
C VAL A 97 8.15 13.82 6.92
N ASN A 98 8.66 13.00 7.84
CA ASN A 98 8.32 13.04 9.28
C ASN A 98 6.80 13.06 9.58
N GLY A 99 6.03 12.33 8.76
CA GLY A 99 4.57 12.36 8.76
C GLY A 99 3.92 11.27 9.62
N ARG A 100 2.61 11.37 9.79
CA ARG A 100 1.76 10.36 10.45
C ARG A 100 0.49 10.08 9.64
N PHE A 101 0.22 8.80 9.41
CA PHE A 101 -1.03 8.30 8.84
C PHE A 101 -2.10 8.18 9.92
N SER A 102 -3.37 8.32 9.55
CA SER A 102 -4.49 8.01 10.44
C SER A 102 -5.58 7.30 9.67
N LEU A 103 -6.21 6.31 10.31
CA LEU A 103 -7.43 5.69 9.84
C LEU A 103 -8.51 5.89 10.91
N SER A 104 -9.68 6.29 10.46
CA SER A 104 -10.92 6.26 11.24
C SER A 104 -11.96 5.53 10.41
N SER A 105 -12.84 4.79 11.09
CA SER A 105 -13.90 4.06 10.43
C SER A 105 -15.18 4.07 11.24
N GLU A 106 -16.30 4.02 10.53
CA GLU A 106 -17.63 4.13 11.12
C GLU A 106 -18.58 3.14 10.47
N CYS A 107 -19.26 2.34 11.29
CA CYS A 107 -20.34 1.48 10.82
C CYS A 107 -21.61 2.31 10.68
N ARG A 108 -22.07 2.52 9.43
CA ARG A 108 -23.30 3.26 9.13
C ARG A 108 -24.58 2.39 9.17
N GLN A 109 -24.46 1.13 9.58
CA GLN A 109 -25.55 0.16 9.75
C GLN A 109 -25.42 -0.59 11.07
N GLU A 110 -26.52 -1.21 11.55
CA GLU A 110 -26.55 -1.97 12.80
C GLU A 110 -25.64 -3.20 12.79
N ALA A 111 -25.63 -3.96 11.69
CA ALA A 111 -24.80 -5.14 11.52
C ALA A 111 -23.60 -4.81 10.63
N CYS A 112 -22.41 -4.74 11.24
CA CYS A 112 -21.18 -4.42 10.55
C CYS A 112 -20.31 -5.66 10.37
N ARG A 113 -19.87 -5.90 9.15
CA ARG A 113 -19.05 -7.05 8.73
C ARG A 113 -17.70 -7.09 9.40
N THR A 114 -17.14 -5.92 9.73
CA THR A 114 -15.90 -5.79 10.50
C THR A 114 -16.01 -4.62 11.45
N TYR A 115 -15.19 -4.62 12.50
CA TYR A 115 -15.20 -3.57 13.52
C TYR A 115 -13.99 -2.63 13.37
N PRO A 116 -14.11 -1.36 13.81
CA PRO A 116 -13.06 -0.35 13.62
C PRO A 116 -11.66 -0.76 14.08
N ALA A 117 -11.54 -1.46 15.21
CA ALA A 117 -10.25 -1.89 15.74
C ALA A 117 -9.55 -2.95 14.85
N ALA A 118 -10.29 -3.94 14.32
CA ALA A 118 -9.71 -4.90 13.37
C ALA A 118 -9.26 -4.22 12.07
N LEU A 119 -10.01 -3.20 11.64
CA LEU A 119 -9.67 -2.44 10.44
C LEU A 119 -8.42 -1.57 10.63
N GLU A 120 -8.25 -0.98 11.83
CA GLU A 120 -7.03 -0.27 12.20
C GLU A 120 -5.83 -1.22 12.28
N GLU A 121 -5.99 -2.39 12.90
CA GLU A 121 -4.96 -3.43 12.98
C GLU A 121 -4.53 -3.88 11.57
N ALA A 122 -5.49 -4.24 10.73
CA ALA A 122 -5.26 -4.56 9.32
C ALA A 122 -4.47 -3.45 8.61
N TYR A 123 -4.90 -2.20 8.75
CA TYR A 123 -4.22 -1.07 8.13
C TYR A 123 -2.77 -0.92 8.59
N ARG A 124 -2.50 -1.09 9.89
CA ARG A 124 -1.13 -1.08 10.44
C ARG A 124 -0.29 -2.20 9.84
N HIS A 125 -0.85 -3.39 9.63
CA HIS A 125 -0.17 -4.48 8.94
C HIS A 125 0.22 -4.10 7.51
N TYR A 126 -0.69 -3.49 6.74
CA TYR A 126 -0.38 -2.99 5.40
C TYR A 126 0.76 -1.98 5.42
N LEU A 127 0.77 -1.03 6.35
CA LEU A 127 1.84 -0.04 6.47
C LEU A 127 3.21 -0.67 6.77
N MET A 128 3.24 -1.80 7.49
CA MET A 128 4.44 -2.61 7.72
C MET A 128 4.84 -3.46 6.50
N GLY A 129 4.00 -3.54 5.47
CA GLY A 129 4.25 -4.33 4.26
C GLY A 129 3.65 -5.73 4.27
N ASN A 130 2.80 -6.03 5.25
CA ASN A 130 2.03 -7.26 5.30
C ASN A 130 0.67 -7.01 4.65
N SER A 131 0.37 -7.66 3.53
CA SER A 131 -0.97 -7.67 2.95
C SER A 131 -1.79 -8.83 3.52
N CYS A 132 -3.10 -8.77 3.30
CA CYS A 132 -4.04 -9.79 3.77
C CYS A 132 -5.15 -10.02 2.76
N THR A 133 -5.78 -11.18 2.86
CA THR A 133 -7.02 -11.49 2.15
C THR A 133 -8.20 -11.29 3.10
N TRP A 134 -9.19 -10.53 2.65
CA TRP A 134 -10.43 -10.33 3.41
C TRP A 134 -11.34 -11.57 3.30
N GLN A 135 -11.67 -12.18 4.43
CA GLN A 135 -12.59 -13.31 4.52
C GLN A 135 -13.56 -13.10 5.69
N GLY A 136 -14.86 -13.04 5.40
CA GLY A 136 -15.88 -12.85 6.43
C GLY A 136 -15.70 -11.59 7.29
N GLY A 137 -15.07 -10.54 6.75
CA GLY A 137 -14.76 -9.30 7.49
C GLY A 137 -13.46 -9.32 8.28
N LEU A 138 -12.69 -10.41 8.23
CA LEU A 138 -11.38 -10.52 8.84
C LEU A 138 -10.28 -10.38 7.79
N CYS A 139 -9.20 -9.71 8.16
CA CYS A 139 -8.00 -9.56 7.35
C CYS A 139 -7.03 -10.70 7.71
N LEU A 140 -7.05 -11.78 6.94
CA LEU A 140 -6.21 -12.96 7.18
C LEU A 140 -4.91 -12.86 6.36
N PRO A 141 -3.75 -13.27 6.90
CA PRO A 141 -2.49 -13.21 6.16
C PRO A 141 -2.62 -13.81 4.76
N ALA A 142 -2.17 -13.07 3.74
CA ALA A 142 -2.22 -13.55 2.37
C ALA A 142 -1.35 -14.82 2.25
N GLN A 143 -1.92 -15.93 1.78
CA GLN A 143 -1.13 -17.12 1.47
C GLN A 143 -0.27 -16.81 0.24
N ARG A 144 1.05 -16.87 0.41
CA ARG A 144 2.04 -16.65 -0.65
C ARG A 144 2.31 -17.93 -1.42
#